data_AF-A0A146K474-F1
#
_entry.id   AF-A0A146K474-F1
#
_cell.length_a   1.000
_cell.length_b   1.000
_cell.length_c   1.000
_cell.angle_alpha   90.00
_cell.angle_beta   90.00
_cell.angle_gamma   90.00
#
_symmetry.space_group_name_H-M   'P 1'
#
loop_
_entity.id
_entity.type
_entity.pdbx_description
1 polymer ?
#
loop_
_entity_poly.entity_id
_entity_poly.type
_entity_poly.pdbx_seq_one_letter_code
_entity_poly.pdbx_strand_id
1 'polypeptide(L)'
;EEQIKKKFQQIDKDKSGSISLQEVTQALKDFECPTQSAKLLLQSITDTQEIDFTTFQNFYNHIYSFQLAFKSVNKGKPLFKKQLILALDLLNFQPISEALIKAIQIKFDPNFNGIEFGEFISVCSFLLICNRVIQKFGQGTGKLSVDFNSLGCIGMWFI
;
A
#
# COMPACT_ATOMS: atom_id res chain seq x y z
N GLU A 1 16.30 -14.47 4.24
CA GLU A 1 15.16 -15.43 4.19
C GLU A 1 14.69 -15.90 5.56
N GLU A 2 15.58 -16.37 6.44
CA GLU A 2 15.18 -16.90 7.76
C GLU A 2 14.40 -15.90 8.63
N GLN A 3 14.74 -14.62 8.59
CA GLN A 3 14.01 -13.57 9.32
C GLN A 3 12.58 -13.36 8.79
N ILE A 4 12.38 -13.42 7.47
CA ILE A 4 11.05 -13.29 6.85
C ILE A 4 10.20 -14.51 7.20
N LYS A 5 10.79 -15.71 7.22
CA LYS A 5 10.13 -16.94 7.67
C LYS A 5 9.67 -16.85 9.13
N LYS A 6 10.52 -16.33 10.02
CA LYS A 6 10.14 -16.08 11.42
C LYS A 6 9.00 -15.07 11.52
N LYS A 7 9.02 -14.02 10.70
CA LYS A 7 7.94 -13.03 10.68
C LYS A 7 6.63 -13.60 10.15
N PHE A 8 6.68 -14.43 9.11
CA PHE A 8 5.51 -15.17 8.61
C PHE A 8 4.86 -15.99 9.71
N GLN A 9 5.65 -16.82 10.41
CA GLN A 9 5.17 -17.67 11.51
C GLN A 9 4.68 -16.89 12.73
N GLN A 10 5.11 -15.63 12.91
CA GLN A 10 4.60 -14.75 13.97
C GLN A 10 3.22 -14.17 13.63
N ILE A 11 2.93 -14.01 12.33
CA ILE A 11 1.70 -13.40 11.85
C ILE A 11 0.63 -14.48 11.58
N ASP A 12 1.03 -15.63 11.03
CA ASP A 12 0.23 -16.86 10.89
C ASP A 12 -0.02 -17.47 12.29
N LYS A 13 -1.03 -16.95 12.98
CA LYS A 13 -1.33 -17.29 14.39
C LYS A 13 -1.99 -18.64 14.50
N ASP A 14 -2.84 -18.99 13.53
CA ASP A 14 -3.53 -20.26 13.48
C ASP A 14 -2.67 -21.40 12.90
N LYS A 15 -1.50 -21.07 12.34
CA LYS A 15 -0.55 -21.99 11.72
C LYS A 15 -1.17 -22.73 10.53
N SER A 16 -2.09 -22.07 9.82
CA SER A 16 -2.71 -22.60 8.62
C SER A 16 -1.70 -22.78 7.47
N GLY A 17 -0.54 -22.12 7.55
CA GLY A 17 0.44 -22.05 6.46
C GLY A 17 0.11 -20.96 5.44
N SER A 18 -0.89 -20.13 5.74
CA SER A 18 -1.29 -18.94 5.00
C SER A 18 -1.57 -17.80 5.97
N ILE A 19 -1.58 -16.56 5.50
CA ILE A 19 -1.97 -15.42 6.33
C ILE A 19 -3.27 -14.83 5.77
N SER A 20 -4.27 -14.75 6.62
CA SER A 20 -5.57 -14.16 6.33
C SER A 20 -5.51 -12.62 6.33
N LEU A 21 -6.51 -11.97 5.71
CA LEU A 21 -6.67 -10.51 5.82
C LEU A 21 -6.74 -10.04 7.29
N GLN A 22 -7.39 -10.81 8.17
CA GLN A 22 -7.49 -10.47 9.59
C GLN A 22 -6.11 -10.43 10.26
N GLU A 23 -5.24 -11.40 9.98
CA GLU A 23 -3.88 -11.43 10.50
C GLU A 23 -3.00 -10.32 9.92
N VAL A 24 -3.12 -10.03 8.61
CA VAL A 24 -2.44 -8.88 7.98
C VAL A 24 -2.86 -7.57 8.66
N THR A 25 -4.15 -7.35 8.83
CA THR A 25 -4.67 -6.12 9.44
C THR A 25 -4.24 -5.99 10.90
N GLN A 26 -4.19 -7.11 11.63
CA GLN A 26 -3.70 -7.13 13.00
C GLN A 26 -2.19 -6.86 13.08
N ALA A 27 -1.40 -7.34 12.13
CA ALA A 27 0.04 -7.08 12.07
C ALA A 27 0.35 -5.63 11.69
N LEU A 28 -0.49 -5.00 10.85
CA LEU A 28 -0.33 -3.59 10.47
C LEU A 28 -0.94 -2.60 11.47
N LYS A 29 -1.71 -3.10 12.45
CA LYS A 29 -2.29 -2.27 13.51
C LYS A 29 -1.22 -1.58 14.37
N ASP A 30 -0.08 -2.23 14.56
CA ASP A 30 1.08 -1.67 15.29
C ASP A 30 1.68 -0.45 14.57
N PHE A 31 1.39 -0.28 13.28
CA PHE A 31 1.77 0.89 12.49
C PHE A 31 0.63 1.89 12.34
N GLU A 32 -0.48 1.72 13.05
CA GLU A 32 -1.68 2.56 12.97
C GLU A 32 -2.27 2.62 11.54
N CYS A 33 -2.01 1.58 10.73
CA CYS A 33 -2.55 1.49 9.37
C CYS A 33 -4.03 1.08 9.42
N PRO A 34 -4.95 1.84 8.78
CA PRO A 34 -6.34 1.46 8.69
C PRO A 34 -6.56 0.12 7.98
N THR A 35 -7.54 -0.65 8.44
CA THR A 35 -7.91 -1.97 7.86
C THR A 35 -8.18 -1.89 6.35
N GLN A 36 -8.83 -0.83 5.87
CA GLN A 36 -9.09 -0.65 4.44
C GLN A 36 -7.80 -0.51 3.64
N SER A 37 -6.82 0.24 4.15
CA SER A 37 -5.52 0.41 3.50
C SER A 37 -4.73 -0.90 3.45
N ALA A 38 -4.79 -1.69 4.53
CA ALA A 38 -4.20 -3.03 4.56
C ALA A 38 -4.84 -3.96 3.51
N LYS A 39 -6.17 -3.90 3.35
CA LYS A 39 -6.88 -4.63 2.28
C LYS A 39 -6.42 -4.18 0.90
N LEU A 40 -6.32 -2.87 0.65
CA LEU A 40 -5.82 -2.34 -0.63
C LEU A 40 -4.38 -2.80 -0.92
N LEU A 41 -3.52 -2.83 0.09
CA LEU A 41 -2.15 -3.34 -0.06
C LEU A 41 -2.17 -4.81 -0.48
N LEU A 42 -2.95 -5.64 0.20
CA LEU A 42 -3.08 -7.05 -0.12
C LEU A 42 -3.61 -7.26 -1.55
N GLN A 43 -4.67 -6.54 -1.90
CA GLN A 43 -5.27 -6.52 -3.23
C GLN A 43 -4.36 -5.89 -4.29
N SER A 44 -3.27 -5.21 -3.92
CA SER A 44 -2.27 -4.73 -4.87
C SER A 44 -1.23 -5.80 -5.22
N ILE A 45 -1.15 -6.87 -4.42
CA ILE A 45 -0.12 -7.93 -4.53
C ILE A 45 -0.72 -9.25 -4.99
N THR A 46 -1.90 -9.64 -4.48
CA THR A 46 -2.56 -10.91 -4.85
C THR A 46 -4.05 -10.72 -5.19
N ASP A 47 -4.61 -11.64 -5.98
CA ASP A 47 -6.07 -11.73 -6.21
C ASP A 47 -6.75 -12.65 -5.15
N THR A 48 -5.98 -13.32 -4.29
CA THR A 48 -6.48 -14.21 -3.24
C THR A 48 -6.74 -13.48 -1.92
N GLN A 49 -7.61 -14.05 -1.08
CA GLN A 49 -7.91 -13.50 0.26
C GLN A 49 -6.91 -13.93 1.34
N GLU A 50 -6.08 -14.93 1.02
CA GLU A 50 -5.03 -15.49 1.86
C GLU A 50 -3.70 -15.40 1.13
N ILE A 51 -2.62 -15.15 1.85
CA ILE A 51 -1.26 -15.10 1.30
C ILE A 51 -0.42 -16.27 1.80
N ASP A 52 0.13 -17.02 0.86
CA ASP A 52 1.15 -18.02 1.14
C ASP A 52 2.50 -17.35 1.48
N PHE A 53 3.49 -18.17 1.83
CA PHE A 53 4.81 -17.67 2.20
C PHE A 53 5.47 -16.86 1.06
N THR A 54 5.33 -17.30 -0.19
CA THR A 54 5.93 -16.63 -1.35
C THR A 54 5.31 -15.24 -1.56
N THR A 55 3.99 -15.14 -1.49
CA THR A 55 3.28 -13.87 -1.60
C THR A 55 3.57 -12.95 -0.41
N PHE A 56 3.70 -13.54 0.79
CA PHE A 56 4.10 -12.81 1.98
C PHE A 56 5.50 -12.20 1.85
N GLN A 57 6.45 -12.85 1.17
CA GLN A 57 7.77 -12.25 0.92
C GLN A 57 7.63 -10.93 0.15
N ASN A 58 6.80 -10.89 -0.89
CA ASN A 58 6.54 -9.68 -1.67
C ASN A 58 5.87 -8.60 -0.80
N PHE A 59 4.86 -8.98 -0.02
CA PHE A 59 4.18 -8.09 0.92
C PHE A 59 5.15 -7.49 1.95
N TYR A 60 5.97 -8.34 2.58
CA TYR A 60 6.94 -7.92 3.57
C TYR A 60 8.00 -6.99 2.99
N ASN A 61 8.48 -7.29 1.78
CA ASN A 61 9.44 -6.45 1.06
C ASN A 61 8.86 -5.06 0.79
N HIS A 62 7.59 -4.95 0.38
CA HIS A 62 6.93 -3.65 0.23
C HIS A 62 6.89 -2.85 1.53
N ILE A 63 6.41 -3.45 2.63
CA ILE A 63 6.35 -2.77 3.93
C ILE A 63 7.74 -2.33 4.39
N TYR A 64 8.75 -3.18 4.21
CA TYR A 64 10.13 -2.86 4.54
C TYR A 64 10.67 -1.70 3.71
N SER A 65 10.45 -1.71 2.40
CA SER A 65 10.80 -0.59 1.51
C SER A 65 10.10 0.71 1.90
N PHE A 66 8.81 0.66 2.26
CA PHE A 66 8.08 1.83 2.74
C PHE A 66 8.71 2.39 4.02
N GLN A 67 9.08 1.52 4.95
CA GLN A 67 9.71 1.93 6.19
C GLN A 67 11.08 2.59 5.95
N LEU A 68 11.89 2.04 5.04
CA LEU A 68 13.18 2.62 4.66
C LEU A 68 13.00 3.99 4.00
N ALA A 69 12.10 4.09 3.02
CA ALA A 69 11.81 5.35 2.33
C ALA A 69 11.32 6.42 3.31
N PHE A 70 10.35 6.08 4.15
CA PHE A 70 9.84 6.98 5.19
C PHE A 70 10.95 7.47 6.11
N LYS A 71 11.71 6.56 6.72
CA LYS A 71 12.79 6.90 7.67
C LYS A 71 13.91 7.74 7.04
N SER A 72 14.18 7.56 5.76
CA SER A 72 15.24 8.32 5.07
C SER A 72 14.93 9.82 4.95
N VAL A 73 13.66 10.21 4.94
CA VAL A 73 13.23 11.61 4.73
C VAL A 73 12.53 12.25 5.93
N ASN A 74 11.99 11.45 6.85
CA ASN A 74 11.13 11.94 7.92
C ASN A 74 11.89 12.70 9.02
N LYS A 75 13.16 12.37 9.26
CA LYS A 75 13.99 12.91 10.35
C LYS A 75 13.27 12.89 11.72
N GLY A 76 12.49 11.85 11.98
CA GLY A 76 11.71 11.69 13.22
C GLY A 76 10.45 12.54 13.32
N LYS A 77 9.98 13.14 12.23
CA LYS A 77 8.73 13.93 12.16
C LYS A 77 7.79 13.37 11.07
N PRO A 78 6.48 13.68 11.10
CA PRO A 78 5.57 13.34 10.00
C PRO A 78 6.03 13.95 8.65
N LEU A 79 5.59 13.35 7.54
CA LEU A 79 5.97 13.79 6.20
C LEU A 79 5.07 14.92 5.71
N PHE A 80 5.67 16.06 5.43
CA PHE A 80 5.00 17.12 4.66
C PHE A 80 5.22 16.92 3.17
N LYS A 81 4.45 17.65 2.35
CA LYS A 81 4.44 17.58 0.88
C LYS A 81 5.80 17.29 0.23
N LYS A 82 6.85 18.06 0.56
CA LYS A 82 8.19 17.87 -0.04
C LYS A 82 8.80 16.51 0.33
N GLN A 83 8.67 16.09 1.58
CA GLN A 83 9.20 14.81 2.05
C GLN A 83 8.36 13.64 1.52
N LEU A 84 7.04 13.81 1.41
CA LEU A 84 6.16 12.82 0.79
C LEU A 84 6.60 12.52 -0.64
N ILE A 85 6.81 13.56 -1.45
CA ILE A 85 7.27 13.41 -2.84
C ILE A 85 8.61 12.67 -2.87
N LEU A 86 9.58 13.08 -2.05
CA LEU A 86 10.88 12.41 -1.97
C LEU A 86 10.76 10.94 -1.54
N ALA A 87 9.90 10.62 -0.58
CA ALA A 87 9.68 9.23 -0.16
C ALA A 87 9.09 8.38 -1.29
N LEU A 88 8.15 8.93 -2.06
CA LEU A 88 7.53 8.24 -3.18
C LEU A 88 8.50 8.06 -4.35
N ASP A 89 9.37 9.03 -4.59
CA ASP A 89 10.46 8.93 -5.58
C ASP A 89 11.45 7.82 -5.21
N LEU A 90 11.82 7.68 -3.93
CA LEU A 90 12.68 6.60 -3.44
C LEU A 90 12.06 5.20 -3.62
N LEU A 91 10.73 5.13 -3.69
CA LEU A 91 9.98 3.90 -3.98
C LEU A 91 9.77 3.66 -5.47
N ASN A 92 10.32 4.53 -6.34
CA ASN A 92 10.16 4.50 -7.80
C ASN A 92 8.70 4.59 -8.26
N PHE A 93 7.84 5.30 -7.52
CA PHE A 93 6.52 5.65 -8.05
C PHE A 93 6.66 6.59 -9.26
N GLN A 94 5.70 6.51 -10.18
CA GLN A 94 5.63 7.45 -11.30
C GLN A 94 5.43 8.89 -10.77
N PRO A 95 5.95 9.91 -11.48
CA PRO A 95 5.80 11.30 -11.06
C PRO A 95 4.36 11.67 -10.77
N ILE A 96 4.11 12.13 -9.55
CA ILE A 96 2.76 12.42 -9.05
C ILE A 96 2.44 13.89 -9.32
N SER A 97 1.31 14.13 -9.98
CA SER A 97 0.82 15.49 -10.23
C SER A 97 0.52 16.24 -8.93
N GLU A 98 0.65 17.57 -8.97
CA GLU A 98 0.30 18.47 -7.86
C GLU A 98 -1.15 18.27 -7.37
N ALA A 99 -2.06 18.01 -8.29
CA ALA A 99 -3.47 17.77 -7.98
C ALA A 99 -3.67 16.47 -7.17
N LEU A 100 -2.97 15.39 -7.57
CA LEU A 100 -3.02 14.12 -6.85
C LEU A 100 -2.37 14.22 -5.47
N ILE A 101 -1.27 14.97 -5.33
CA ILE A 101 -0.67 15.22 -4.00
C ILE A 101 -1.66 15.93 -3.07
N LYS A 102 -2.37 16.95 -3.53
CA LYS A 102 -3.39 17.63 -2.72
C LYS A 102 -4.54 16.69 -2.33
N ALA A 103 -4.99 15.84 -3.26
CA ALA A 103 -6.02 14.84 -2.97
C ALA A 103 -5.55 13.81 -1.93
N ILE A 104 -4.30 13.37 -2.02
CA ILE A 104 -3.67 12.48 -1.04
C ILE A 104 -3.66 13.13 0.35
N GLN A 105 -3.23 14.39 0.47
CA GLN A 105 -3.20 15.09 1.75
C GLN A 105 -4.61 15.22 2.35
N ILE A 106 -5.61 15.64 1.56
CA ILE A 106 -6.99 15.75 2.03
C ILE A 106 -7.54 14.39 2.51
N LYS A 107 -7.17 13.30 1.83
CA LYS A 107 -7.73 11.97 2.10
C LYS A 107 -7.03 11.25 3.26
N PHE A 108 -5.72 11.40 3.37
CA PHE A 108 -4.87 10.58 4.27
C PHE A 108 -4.18 11.40 5.37
N ASP A 109 -4.28 12.73 5.39
CA ASP A 109 -3.79 13.64 6.44
C ASP A 109 -4.93 14.61 6.82
N PRO A 110 -6.04 14.10 7.41
CA PRO A 110 -7.25 14.89 7.64
C PRO A 110 -7.09 15.99 8.70
N ASN A 111 -6.08 15.86 9.56
CA ASN A 111 -5.73 16.82 10.61
C ASN A 111 -4.68 17.85 10.13
N PHE A 112 -4.12 17.68 8.92
CA PHE A 112 -3.09 18.52 8.32
C PHE A 112 -1.82 18.66 9.18
N ASN A 113 -1.50 17.64 9.98
CA ASN A 113 -0.28 17.63 10.81
C ASN A 113 0.91 16.92 10.12
N GLY A 114 0.69 16.43 8.90
CA GLY A 114 1.66 15.72 8.09
C GLY A 114 1.48 14.21 8.20
N ILE A 115 1.95 13.50 7.18
CA ILE A 115 1.66 12.08 7.00
C ILE A 115 2.54 11.23 7.94
N GLU A 116 1.90 10.53 8.86
CA GLU A 116 2.52 9.54 9.74
C GLU A 116 2.76 8.20 9.02
N PHE A 117 3.42 7.23 9.67
CA PHE A 117 3.82 6.01 8.96
C PHE A 117 2.63 5.14 8.50
N GLY A 118 1.58 4.99 9.33
CA GLY A 118 0.36 4.28 8.96
C GLY A 118 -0.38 4.93 7.79
N GLU A 119 -0.41 6.26 7.77
CA GLU A 119 -0.95 7.05 6.66
C GLU A 119 -0.08 6.91 5.42
N PHE A 120 1.25 6.89 5.56
CA PHE A 120 2.17 6.66 4.45
C PHE A 120 2.01 5.28 3.81
N ILE A 121 1.81 4.23 4.62
CA ILE A 121 1.43 2.90 4.13
C ILE A 121 0.12 3.01 3.34
N SER A 122 -0.86 3.76 3.85
CA SER A 122 -2.15 3.97 3.18
C SER A 122 -2.02 4.63 1.82
N VAL A 123 -1.19 5.68 1.72
CA VAL A 123 -0.87 6.34 0.45
C VAL A 123 -0.22 5.36 -0.53
N CYS A 124 0.81 4.63 -0.10
CA CYS A 124 1.52 3.67 -0.95
C CYS A 124 0.59 2.55 -1.42
N SER A 125 -0.27 2.04 -0.54
CA SER A 125 -1.25 1.00 -0.84
C SER A 125 -2.25 1.47 -1.92
N PHE A 126 -2.74 2.70 -1.79
CA PHE A 126 -3.62 3.31 -2.80
C PHE A 126 -2.93 3.48 -4.16
N LEU A 127 -1.66 3.92 -4.18
CA LEU A 127 -0.92 4.08 -5.43
C LEU A 127 -0.61 2.74 -6.10
N LEU A 128 -0.27 1.71 -5.32
CA LEU A 128 -0.03 0.37 -5.84
C LEU A 128 -1.29 -0.26 -6.45
N ILE A 129 -2.46 -0.12 -5.79
CA ILE A 129 -3.70 -0.65 -6.37
C ILE A 129 -4.07 0.10 -7.66
N CYS A 130 -3.85 1.42 -7.75
CA CYS A 130 -4.02 2.18 -8.98
C CYS A 130 -3.10 1.65 -10.11
N ASN A 131 -1.83 1.38 -9.81
CA ASN A 131 -0.91 0.78 -10.79
C ASN A 131 -1.38 -0.60 -11.24
N ARG A 132 -1.85 -1.45 -10.33
CA ARG A 132 -2.38 -2.77 -10.67
C ARG A 132 -3.63 -2.68 -11.55
N VAL A 133 -4.53 -1.74 -11.27
CA VAL A 133 -5.70 -1.46 -12.13
C VAL A 133 -5.25 -1.04 -13.53
N ILE A 134 -4.29 -0.12 -13.65
CA ILE A 134 -3.77 0.30 -14.95
C ILE A 134 -3.10 -0.88 -15.69
N GLN A 135 -2.36 -1.75 -14.99
CA GLN A 135 -1.77 -2.94 -15.61
C GLN A 135 -2.82 -3.93 -16.09
N LYS A 136 -3.88 -4.15 -15.30
CA LYS A 136 -4.93 -5.12 -15.60
C LYS A 136 -5.89 -4.65 -16.70
N PHE A 137 -6.17 -3.34 -16.77
CA PHE A 137 -7.19 -2.78 -17.66
C PHE A 137 -6.65 -1.82 -18.74
N GLY A 138 -5.44 -1.27 -18.60
CA GLY A 138 -4.88 -0.21 -19.44
C GLY A 138 -4.11 -0.65 -20.68
N GLN A 139 -4.15 -1.96 -21.02
CA GLN A 139 -3.53 -2.55 -22.22
C GLN A 139 -2.05 -2.12 -22.46
N GLY A 140 -1.31 -1.80 -21.39
CA GLY A 140 0.12 -1.42 -21.46
C GLY A 140 0.42 0.01 -21.92
N THR A 141 -0.58 0.87 -22.15
CA THR A 141 -0.36 2.23 -22.69
C THR A 141 -0.12 3.30 -21.62
N GLY A 142 -0.28 2.95 -20.33
CA GLY A 142 -0.30 3.91 -19.22
C GLY A 142 -1.55 4.80 -19.19
N LYS A 143 -2.50 4.59 -20.11
CA LYS A 143 -3.82 5.22 -20.13
C LYS A 143 -4.90 4.15 -20.03
N LEU A 144 -6.04 4.56 -19.52
CA LEU A 144 -7.18 3.69 -19.28
C LEU A 144 -8.38 4.25 -20.06
N SER A 145 -8.88 3.49 -21.03
CA SER A 145 -10.12 3.79 -21.75
C SER A 145 -11.15 2.77 -21.32
N VAL A 146 -12.18 3.21 -20.59
CA VAL A 146 -13.19 2.33 -19.99
C VAL A 146 -14.59 2.80 -20.31
N ASP A 147 -15.47 1.83 -20.53
CA ASP A 147 -16.91 2.05 -20.57
C ASP A 147 -17.49 2.06 -19.14
N PHE A 148 -18.80 2.32 -19.03
CA PHE A 148 -19.47 2.40 -17.73
C PHE A 148 -19.33 1.12 -16.91
N ASN A 149 -19.45 -0.05 -17.55
CA ASN A 149 -19.35 -1.35 -16.87
C ASN A 149 -17.94 -1.58 -16.33
N SER A 150 -16.93 -1.29 -17.14
CA SER A 150 -15.52 -1.41 -16.75
C SER A 150 -15.17 -0.43 -15.63
N LEU A 151 -15.70 0.79 -15.67
CA LEU A 151 -15.56 1.75 -14.57
C LEU A 151 -16.21 1.23 -13.28
N GLY A 152 -17.40 0.63 -13.37
CA GLY A 152 -18.06 -0.03 -12.24
C GLY A 152 -17.21 -1.17 -11.66
N CYS A 153 -16.67 -2.03 -12.51
CA CYS A 153 -15.76 -3.09 -12.09
C CYS A 153 -14.50 -2.55 -11.40
N ILE A 154 -13.91 -1.47 -11.92
CA ILE A 154 -12.75 -0.82 -11.30
C ILE A 154 -13.12 -0.22 -9.94
N GLY A 155 -14.28 0.42 -9.82
CA GLY A 155 -14.77 0.99 -8.55
C GLY A 155 -14.83 -0.05 -7.43
N MET A 156 -15.22 -1.29 -7.76
CA MET A 156 -15.28 -2.40 -6.79
C MET A 156 -13.91 -2.81 -6.23
N TRP A 157 -12.80 -2.44 -6.87
CA TRP A 157 -11.45 -2.71 -6.33
C TRP A 157 -11.08 -1.83 -5.15
N PHE A 158 -11.78 -0.70 -4.96
CA PHE A 158 -11.50 0.27 -3.91
C PHE A 158 -12.44 0.17 -2.70
N ILE A 159 -13.44 -0.70 -2.79
CA ILE A 159 -14.48 -0.96 -1.76
C ILE A 159 -14.13 -2.26 -1.04
#